data_AF-A0A959MT19-F1
#
_entry.id   AF-A0A959MT19-F1
#
_cell.length_a   1.000
_cell.length_b   1.000
_cell.length_c   1.000
_cell.angle_alpha   90.00
_cell.angle_beta   90.00
_cell.angle_gamma   90.00
#
_symmetry.space_group_name_H-M   'P 1'
#
loop_
_entity.id
_entity.type
_entity.pdbx_description
1 polymer ?
#
loop_
_entity_poly.entity_id
_entity_poly.type
_entity_poly.pdbx_seq_one_letter_code
_entity_poly.pdbx_strand_id
1 'polypeptide(L)'
;MQKFRINLVVVLLAAIVFYSCGEKKMTEEEYLNKAQTELENKQYQESIATFRELIKNYPQSKNAIFAYNQIAGIYMENLTDFQSGIQAYRDLYAAFPDTKEGKNALFMVAFTYDEKLQDKDNAVKSYKEFLAKFPEDTDPNEKMSESAKMMIEVLESGKSVEELIEQKIMENEKNNPPTKEPQKEEGSNIKQVPKDEQKTETKKPPTGKEGETKSNDEKEQKNK
;
A
#
# COMPACT_ATOMS: atom_id res chain seq x y z
N MET A 1 26.22 54.80 -36.86
CA MET A 1 26.83 53.46 -36.61
C MET A 1 26.64 52.95 -35.18
N GLN A 2 26.71 53.79 -34.13
CA GLN A 2 26.57 53.37 -32.73
C GLN A 2 25.19 52.78 -32.36
N LYS A 3 24.08 53.37 -32.85
CA LYS A 3 22.71 52.87 -32.62
C LYS A 3 22.45 51.48 -33.23
N PHE A 4 23.10 51.16 -34.36
CA PHE A 4 22.97 49.87 -35.02
C PHE A 4 23.67 48.75 -34.25
N ARG A 5 24.82 49.06 -33.62
CA ARG A 5 25.55 48.14 -32.74
C ARG A 5 24.78 47.84 -31.45
N ILE A 6 24.12 48.83 -30.86
CA ILE A 6 23.29 48.64 -29.66
C ILE A 6 22.08 47.75 -29.95
N ASN A 7 21.38 47.99 -31.07
CA ASN A 7 20.24 47.15 -31.46
C ASN A 7 20.67 45.71 -31.78
N LEU A 8 21.84 45.52 -32.42
CA LEU A 8 22.37 44.18 -32.70
C LEU A 8 22.71 43.41 -31.40
N VAL A 9 23.31 44.07 -30.42
CA VAL A 9 23.65 43.46 -29.11
C VAL A 9 22.40 43.10 -28.32
N VAL A 10 21.36 43.95 -28.33
CA VAL A 10 20.07 43.68 -27.67
C VAL A 10 19.35 42.49 -28.33
N VAL A 11 19.38 42.39 -29.65
CA VAL A 11 18.79 41.24 -30.38
C VAL A 11 19.55 39.94 -30.12
N LEU A 12 20.87 39.98 -30.03
CA LEU A 12 21.69 38.80 -29.70
C LEU A 12 21.49 38.35 -28.24
N LEU A 13 21.39 39.28 -27.28
CA LEU A 13 21.05 38.96 -25.89
C LEU A 13 19.63 38.40 -25.77
N ALA A 14 18.65 38.96 -26.51
CA ALA A 14 17.30 38.40 -26.57
C ALA A 14 17.30 36.99 -27.18
N ALA A 15 18.07 36.75 -28.24
CA ALA A 15 18.20 35.42 -28.84
C ALA A 15 18.82 34.41 -27.85
N ILE A 16 19.82 34.78 -27.06
CA ILE A 16 20.41 33.90 -26.04
C ILE A 16 19.39 33.50 -24.96
N VAL A 17 18.43 34.38 -24.62
CA VAL A 17 17.32 34.06 -23.70
C VAL A 17 16.32 33.07 -24.32
N PHE A 18 16.12 33.09 -25.65
CA PHE A 18 15.32 32.09 -26.37
C PHE A 18 16.06 30.78 -26.69
N TYR A 19 17.40 30.80 -26.70
CA TYR A 19 18.27 29.62 -26.79
C TYR A 19 18.62 29.03 -25.42
N SER A 20 17.84 29.34 -24.37
CA SER A 20 17.80 28.50 -23.18
C SER A 20 17.40 27.11 -23.64
N CYS A 21 18.41 26.25 -23.86
CA CYS A 21 18.30 24.85 -24.23
C CYS A 21 17.14 24.24 -23.44
N GLY A 22 16.03 23.96 -24.12
CA GLY A 22 14.99 23.13 -23.54
C GLY A 22 15.63 21.76 -23.36
N GLU A 23 16.07 21.43 -22.15
CA GLU A 23 16.47 20.06 -21.81
C GLU A 23 15.34 19.15 -22.26
N LYS A 24 15.67 18.18 -23.13
CA LYS A 24 14.70 17.20 -23.59
C LYS A 24 14.25 16.41 -22.37
N LYS A 25 13.06 16.73 -21.88
CA LYS A 25 12.40 16.02 -20.79
C LYS A 25 12.33 14.53 -21.14
N MET A 26 12.84 13.68 -20.24
CA MET A 26 12.71 12.23 -20.39
C MET A 26 11.24 11.83 -20.32
N THR A 27 10.88 10.76 -21.03
CA THR A 27 9.58 10.10 -20.93
C THR A 27 9.39 9.49 -19.53
N GLU A 28 8.15 9.24 -19.13
CA GLU A 28 7.87 8.55 -17.86
C GLU A 28 8.56 7.19 -17.79
N GLU A 29 8.57 6.43 -18.89
CA GLU A 29 9.24 5.13 -18.98
C GLU A 29 10.77 5.24 -18.80
N GLU A 30 11.40 6.24 -19.41
CA GLU A 30 12.83 6.50 -19.22
C GLU A 30 13.16 6.86 -17.76
N TYR A 31 12.32 7.67 -17.10
CA TYR A 31 12.48 7.96 -15.67
C TYR A 31 12.35 6.68 -14.82
N LEU A 32 11.33 5.86 -15.08
CA LEU A 32 11.09 4.62 -14.32
C LEU A 32 12.23 3.62 -14.49
N ASN A 33 12.68 3.38 -15.72
CA ASN A 33 13.77 2.45 -16.02
C ASN A 33 15.08 2.91 -15.35
N LYS A 34 15.36 4.21 -15.38
CA LYS A 34 16.55 4.77 -14.71
C LYS A 34 16.45 4.61 -13.19
N ALA A 35 15.34 5.03 -12.58
CA ALA A 35 15.16 4.96 -11.13
C ALA A 35 15.19 3.52 -10.60
N GLN A 36 14.63 2.58 -11.37
CA GLN A 36 14.65 1.15 -11.05
C GLN A 36 16.08 0.57 -11.15
N THR A 37 16.84 0.95 -12.18
CA THR A 37 18.26 0.57 -12.31
C THR A 37 19.09 1.09 -11.13
N GLU A 38 18.88 2.35 -10.75
CA GLU A 38 19.53 2.96 -9.58
C GLU A 38 19.18 2.20 -8.30
N LEU A 39 17.92 1.80 -8.12
CA LEU A 39 17.45 1.01 -6.98
C LEU A 39 18.11 -0.39 -6.93
N GLU A 40 18.17 -1.10 -8.05
CA GLU A 40 18.83 -2.41 -8.19
C GLU A 40 20.33 -2.33 -7.85
N ASN A 41 20.97 -1.21 -8.21
CA ASN A 41 22.36 -0.91 -7.87
C ASN A 41 22.54 -0.37 -6.44
N LYS A 42 21.47 -0.29 -5.63
CA LYS A 42 21.45 0.26 -4.27
C LYS A 42 21.83 1.76 -4.19
N GLN A 43 21.71 2.48 -5.30
CA GLN A 43 21.89 3.93 -5.42
C GLN A 43 20.61 4.63 -4.99
N TYR A 44 20.27 4.49 -3.71
CA TYR A 44 18.96 4.86 -3.18
C TYR A 44 18.67 6.36 -3.30
N GLN A 45 19.67 7.22 -3.06
CA GLN A 45 19.48 8.67 -3.13
C GLN A 45 19.30 9.15 -4.58
N GLU A 46 20.03 8.55 -5.51
CA GLU A 46 19.92 8.78 -6.94
C GLU A 46 18.54 8.33 -7.46
N SER A 47 18.08 7.14 -7.05
CA SER A 47 16.75 6.62 -7.37
C SER A 47 15.64 7.57 -6.88
N ILE A 48 15.74 8.04 -5.63
CA ILE A 48 14.81 9.04 -5.07
C ILE A 48 14.84 10.33 -5.90
N ALA A 49 16.03 10.82 -6.29
CA ALA A 49 16.15 12.02 -7.11
C ALA A 49 15.47 11.85 -8.48
N THR A 50 15.70 10.72 -9.16
CA THR A 50 15.08 10.40 -10.45
C THR A 50 13.56 10.29 -10.32
N PHE A 51 13.03 9.66 -9.25
CA PHE A 51 11.59 9.62 -8.99
C PHE A 51 11.01 11.02 -8.72
N ARG A 52 11.72 11.89 -7.99
CA ARG A 52 11.30 13.29 -7.77
C ARG A 52 11.26 14.08 -9.08
N GLU A 53 12.19 13.84 -10.00
CA GLU A 53 12.14 14.44 -11.33
C GLU A 53 10.95 13.94 -12.15
N LEU A 54 10.61 12.65 -12.09
CA LEU A 54 9.39 12.10 -12.69
C LEU A 54 8.17 12.85 -12.17
N ILE A 55 8.02 12.94 -10.84
CA ILE A 55 6.89 13.62 -10.19
C ILE A 55 6.81 15.08 -10.63
N LYS A 56 7.94 15.82 -10.59
CA LYS A 56 7.99 17.22 -11.01
C LYS A 56 7.51 17.41 -12.45
N ASN A 57 7.90 16.49 -13.33
CA ASN A 57 7.62 16.59 -14.75
C ASN A 57 6.24 16.03 -15.12
N TYR A 58 5.71 15.07 -14.37
CA TYR A 58 4.44 14.39 -14.65
C TYR A 58 3.54 14.32 -13.39
N PRO A 59 3.22 15.46 -12.74
CA PRO A 59 2.71 15.49 -11.36
C PRO A 59 1.32 14.89 -11.14
N GLN A 60 0.60 14.54 -12.20
CA GLN A 60 -0.77 14.02 -12.13
C GLN A 60 -0.90 12.64 -12.79
N SER A 61 0.22 12.02 -13.19
CA SER A 61 0.20 10.70 -13.81
C SER A 61 0.10 9.59 -12.78
N LYS A 62 -0.35 8.40 -13.21
CA LYS A 62 -0.30 7.20 -12.37
C LYS A 62 1.14 6.83 -11.98
N ASN A 63 2.12 7.17 -12.82
CA ASN A 63 3.52 6.93 -12.49
C ASN A 63 4.04 7.89 -11.43
N ALA A 64 3.43 9.08 -11.25
CA ALA A 64 3.75 9.92 -10.10
C ALA A 64 3.27 9.28 -8.79
N ILE A 65 2.07 8.67 -8.76
CA ILE A 65 1.59 7.89 -7.61
C ILE A 65 2.58 6.75 -7.29
N PHE A 66 3.00 6.01 -8.32
CA PHE A 66 4.01 4.95 -8.18
C PHE A 66 5.33 5.50 -7.64
N ALA A 67 5.85 6.59 -8.21
CA ALA A 67 7.10 7.22 -7.80
C ALA A 67 7.08 7.69 -6.35
N TYR A 68 5.97 8.29 -5.88
CA TYR A 68 5.80 8.65 -4.47
C TYR A 68 5.87 7.44 -3.55
N ASN A 69 5.18 6.35 -3.90
CA ASN A 69 5.23 5.10 -3.13
C ASN A 69 6.64 4.51 -3.10
N GLN A 70 7.36 4.51 -4.23
CA GLN A 70 8.74 4.03 -4.30
C GLN A 70 9.67 4.87 -3.41
N ILE A 71 9.54 6.21 -3.43
CA ILE A 71 10.32 7.10 -2.55
C ILE A 71 10.07 6.75 -1.08
N ALA A 72 8.80 6.62 -0.68
CA ALA A 72 8.46 6.24 0.69
C ALA A 72 9.05 4.87 1.05
N GLY A 73 8.90 3.86 0.19
CA GLY A 73 9.46 2.52 0.38
C GLY A 73 10.97 2.52 0.55
N ILE A 74 11.71 3.27 -0.28
CA ILE A 74 13.17 3.40 -0.17
C ILE A 74 13.56 3.98 1.19
N TYR A 75 12.86 5.01 1.66
CA TYR A 75 13.12 5.59 2.98
C TYR A 75 12.82 4.60 4.12
N MET A 76 11.71 3.86 4.03
CA MET A 76 11.27 2.91 5.05
C MET A 76 12.16 1.67 5.13
N GLU A 77 12.53 1.09 3.99
CA GLU A 77 13.13 -0.25 3.91
C GLU A 77 14.64 -0.21 3.70
N ASN A 78 15.14 0.73 2.90
CA ASN A 78 16.55 0.74 2.50
C ASN A 78 17.39 1.73 3.31
N LEU A 79 16.84 2.91 3.60
CA LEU A 79 17.56 3.97 4.31
C LEU A 79 17.24 4.03 5.80
N THR A 80 16.14 3.40 6.24
CA THR A 80 15.63 3.46 7.63
C THR A 80 15.46 4.90 8.14
N ASP A 81 15.24 5.85 7.22
CA ASP A 81 14.93 7.24 7.52
C ASP A 81 13.39 7.39 7.52
N PHE A 82 12.80 6.95 8.62
CA PHE A 82 11.34 6.90 8.78
C PHE A 82 10.69 8.29 8.70
N GLN A 83 11.39 9.35 9.12
CA GLN A 83 10.84 10.71 9.05
C GLN A 83 10.73 11.19 7.59
N SER A 84 11.75 10.95 6.78
CA SER A 84 11.68 11.23 5.34
C SER A 84 10.62 10.35 4.64
N GLY A 85 10.46 9.10 5.06
CA GLY A 85 9.40 8.22 4.57
C GLY A 85 7.99 8.73 4.92
N ILE A 86 7.79 9.21 6.15
CA ILE A 86 6.53 9.85 6.57
C ILE A 86 6.24 11.07 5.70
N GLN A 87 7.25 11.90 5.42
CA GLN A 87 7.06 13.06 4.55
C GLN A 87 6.66 12.63 3.13
N ALA A 88 7.29 11.58 2.58
CA ALA A 88 6.93 11.06 1.27
C ALA A 88 5.47 10.53 1.21
N TYR A 89 5.00 9.87 2.27
CA TYR A 89 3.58 9.48 2.37
C TYR A 89 2.64 10.69 2.50
N ARG A 90 3.02 11.73 3.25
CA ARG A 90 2.25 12.98 3.31
C ARG A 90 2.19 13.69 1.96
N ASP A 91 3.30 13.71 1.22
CA ASP A 91 3.34 14.31 -0.11
C ASP A 91 2.44 13.55 -1.10
N LEU A 92 2.42 12.21 -1.01
CA LEU A 92 1.51 11.36 -1.79
C LEU A 92 0.05 11.68 -1.50
N TYR A 93 -0.34 11.72 -0.22
CA TYR A 93 -1.70 12.08 0.16
C TYR A 93 -2.07 13.49 -0.29
N ALA A 94 -1.15 14.46 -0.16
CA ALA A 94 -1.38 15.84 -0.59
C ALA A 94 -1.59 15.96 -2.10
N ALA A 95 -0.87 15.18 -2.90
CA ALA A 95 -0.98 15.19 -4.36
C ALA A 95 -2.19 14.40 -4.88
N PHE A 96 -2.59 13.34 -4.17
CA PHE A 96 -3.64 12.40 -4.61
C PHE A 96 -4.63 12.03 -3.48
N PRO A 97 -5.31 13.00 -2.84
CA PRO A 97 -6.07 12.77 -1.61
C PRO A 97 -7.30 11.86 -1.79
N ASP A 98 -7.85 11.80 -3.01
CA ASP A 98 -9.07 11.06 -3.33
C ASP A 98 -8.82 9.67 -3.94
N THR A 99 -7.54 9.24 -4.01
CA THR A 99 -7.19 7.90 -4.50
C THR A 99 -7.02 6.91 -3.36
N LYS A 100 -7.12 5.61 -3.67
CA LYS A 100 -6.81 4.54 -2.72
C LYS A 100 -5.38 4.67 -2.19
N GLU A 101 -4.43 5.03 -3.04
CA GLU A 101 -3.04 5.20 -2.67
C GLU A 101 -2.85 6.41 -1.73
N GLY A 102 -3.57 7.51 -1.93
CA GLY A 102 -3.56 8.65 -1.01
C GLY A 102 -4.12 8.28 0.37
N LYS A 103 -5.27 7.59 0.40
CA LYS A 103 -5.85 7.05 1.65
C LYS A 103 -4.85 6.14 2.38
N ASN A 104 -4.28 5.17 1.66
CA ASN A 104 -3.28 4.25 2.21
C ASN A 104 -2.06 5.01 2.74
N ALA A 105 -1.57 6.01 2.02
CA ALA A 105 -0.41 6.80 2.43
C ALA A 105 -0.68 7.54 3.75
N LEU A 106 -1.87 8.14 3.92
CA LEU A 106 -2.22 8.81 5.17
C LEU A 106 -2.30 7.82 6.35
N PHE A 107 -2.79 6.61 6.13
CA PHE A 107 -2.74 5.55 7.15
C PHE A 107 -1.30 5.17 7.49
N MET A 108 -0.43 5.01 6.48
CA MET A 108 0.97 4.66 6.65
C MET A 108 1.75 5.69 7.45
N VAL A 109 1.38 6.97 7.41
CA VAL A 109 1.96 8.00 8.30
C VAL A 109 1.76 7.63 9.77
N ALA A 110 0.53 7.30 10.16
CA ALA A 110 0.20 6.94 11.53
C ALA A 110 0.87 5.62 11.95
N PHE A 111 0.78 4.61 11.09
CA PHE A 111 1.40 3.31 11.30
C PHE A 111 2.93 3.41 11.45
N THR A 112 3.59 4.32 10.72
CA THR A 112 5.04 4.50 10.84
C THR A 112 5.42 5.13 12.17
N TYR A 113 4.68 6.14 12.63
CA TYR A 113 4.89 6.70 13.97
C TYR A 113 4.74 5.63 15.06
N ASP A 114 3.74 4.78 14.92
CA ASP A 114 3.44 3.69 15.84
C ASP A 114 4.56 2.63 15.83
N GLU A 115 4.71 1.94 14.70
CA GLU A 115 5.51 0.72 14.64
C GLU A 115 7.01 0.99 14.51
N LYS A 116 7.41 2.02 13.76
CA LYS A 116 8.82 2.27 13.44
C LYS A 116 9.47 3.25 14.39
N LEU A 117 8.76 4.31 14.77
CA LEU A 117 9.29 5.34 15.65
C LEU A 117 8.90 5.13 17.12
N GLN A 118 7.89 4.29 17.42
CA GLN A 118 7.36 4.11 18.77
C GLN A 118 6.96 5.45 19.41
N ASP A 119 6.55 6.41 18.58
CA ASP A 119 6.11 7.74 18.97
C ASP A 119 4.59 7.75 19.08
N LYS A 120 4.13 7.25 20.23
CA LYS A 120 2.70 7.11 20.55
C LYS A 120 1.92 8.41 20.35
N ASP A 121 2.48 9.55 20.73
CA ASP A 121 1.78 10.83 20.65
C ASP A 121 1.51 11.22 19.19
N ASN A 122 2.52 11.12 18.33
CA ASN A 122 2.36 11.39 16.90
C ASN A 122 1.55 10.30 16.18
N ALA A 123 1.62 9.04 16.63
CA ALA A 123 0.81 7.94 16.11
C ALA A 123 -0.69 8.21 16.35
N VAL A 124 -1.09 8.46 17.59
CA VAL A 124 -2.49 8.77 17.95
C VAL A 124 -2.99 10.00 17.21
N LYS A 125 -2.17 11.06 17.14
CA LYS A 125 -2.52 12.27 16.39
C LYS A 125 -2.77 11.97 14.90
N SER A 126 -1.92 11.16 14.29
CA SER A 126 -2.00 10.83 12.87
C SER A 126 -3.15 9.86 12.56
N TYR A 127 -3.44 8.89 13.44
CA TYR A 127 -4.62 8.03 13.29
C TYR A 127 -5.92 8.84 13.41
N LYS A 128 -5.97 9.83 14.31
CA LYS A 128 -7.11 10.76 14.42
C LYS A 128 -7.25 11.63 13.17
N GLU A 129 -6.14 12.08 12.58
CA GLU A 129 -6.14 12.79 11.30
C GLU A 129 -6.70 11.92 10.18
N PHE A 130 -6.27 10.66 10.09
CA PHE A 130 -6.81 9.69 9.13
C PHE A 130 -8.32 9.52 9.31
N LEU A 131 -8.80 9.27 10.53
CA LEU A 131 -10.23 9.08 10.83
C LEU A 131 -11.07 10.34 10.60
N ALA A 132 -10.50 11.54 10.72
CA ALA A 132 -11.21 12.77 10.38
C ALA A 132 -11.50 12.88 8.88
N LYS A 133 -10.72 12.20 8.03
CA LYS A 133 -10.89 12.16 6.57
C LYS A 133 -11.64 10.91 6.11
N PHE A 134 -11.37 9.79 6.75
CA PHE A 134 -11.91 8.46 6.45
C PHE A 134 -12.52 7.88 7.73
N PRO A 135 -13.70 8.36 8.17
CA PRO A 135 -14.29 7.95 9.44
C PRO A 135 -14.79 6.51 9.44
N GLU A 136 -15.16 5.99 8.26
CA GLU A 136 -15.66 4.64 8.05
C GLU A 136 -15.08 4.05 6.76
N ASP A 137 -14.97 2.72 6.73
CA ASP A 137 -14.52 1.99 5.55
C ASP A 137 -15.66 1.88 4.54
N THR A 138 -15.42 2.39 3.33
CA THR A 138 -16.40 2.36 2.24
C THR A 138 -16.40 1.03 1.47
N ASP A 139 -15.26 0.34 1.45
CA ASP A 139 -15.13 -1.01 0.91
C ASP A 139 -15.21 -2.00 2.08
N PRO A 140 -16.14 -2.98 2.09
CA PRO A 140 -16.27 -3.95 3.18
C PRO A 140 -15.06 -4.88 3.33
N ASN A 141 -14.18 -4.96 2.32
CA ASN A 141 -12.93 -5.71 2.41
C ASN A 141 -11.76 -4.85 2.92
N GLU A 142 -11.98 -3.55 3.09
CA GLU A 142 -11.05 -2.62 3.71
C GLU A 142 -11.42 -2.45 5.19
N LYS A 143 -10.43 -2.38 6.06
CA LYS A 143 -10.63 -2.23 7.51
C LYS A 143 -9.76 -1.14 8.11
N MET A 144 -9.31 -0.18 7.31
CA MET A 144 -8.33 0.81 7.77
C MET A 144 -8.90 1.72 8.86
N SER A 145 -10.18 2.09 8.74
CA SER A 145 -10.86 2.94 9.72
C SER A 145 -11.13 2.17 11.01
N GLU A 146 -11.56 0.92 10.92
CA GLU A 146 -11.68 0.02 12.07
C GLU A 146 -10.32 -0.20 12.77
N SER A 147 -9.26 -0.48 11.99
CA SER A 147 -7.90 -0.65 12.50
C SER A 147 -7.40 0.63 13.17
N ALA A 148 -7.56 1.81 12.57
CA ALA A 148 -7.15 3.08 13.17
C ALA A 148 -7.85 3.33 14.51
N LYS A 149 -9.16 3.05 14.62
CA LYS A 149 -9.92 3.14 15.89
C LYS A 149 -9.33 2.20 16.95
N MET A 150 -9.04 0.95 16.59
CA MET A 150 -8.44 -0.04 17.48
C MET A 150 -7.04 0.36 17.94
N MET A 151 -6.18 0.81 17.01
CA MET A 151 -4.81 1.23 17.35
C MET A 151 -4.81 2.44 18.29
N ILE A 152 -5.71 3.41 18.10
CA ILE A 152 -5.85 4.52 19.06
C ILE A 152 -6.20 3.99 20.46
N GLU A 153 -7.12 3.05 20.57
CA GLU A 153 -7.55 2.49 21.86
C GLU A 153 -6.42 1.71 22.55
N VAL A 154 -5.67 0.90 21.80
CA VAL A 154 -4.46 0.20 22.26
C VAL A 154 -3.45 1.21 22.79
N LEU A 155 -3.12 2.20 21.97
CA LEU A 155 -2.14 3.22 22.32
C LEU A 155 -2.58 3.99 23.56
N GLU A 156 -3.80 4.53 23.60
CA GLU A 156 -4.28 5.36 24.71
C GLU A 156 -4.43 4.57 26.02
N SER A 157 -4.92 3.34 25.97
CA SER A 157 -5.11 2.49 27.16
C SER A 157 -3.80 1.89 27.69
N GLY A 158 -2.80 1.73 26.83
CA GLY A 158 -1.57 0.99 27.14
C GLY A 158 -1.79 -0.52 27.29
N LYS A 159 -2.98 -1.03 26.93
CA LYS A 159 -3.33 -2.45 26.93
C LYS A 159 -3.01 -3.08 25.60
N SER A 160 -2.81 -4.40 25.59
CA SER A 160 -2.69 -5.13 24.33
C SER A 160 -4.04 -5.21 23.60
N VAL A 161 -4.00 -5.53 22.30
CA VAL A 161 -5.21 -5.78 21.51
C VAL A 161 -6.04 -6.91 22.13
N GLU A 162 -5.39 -7.97 22.61
CA GLU A 162 -6.03 -9.12 23.25
C GLU A 162 -6.77 -8.72 24.52
N GLU A 163 -6.13 -7.93 25.40
CA GLU A 163 -6.76 -7.44 26.64
C GLU A 163 -8.00 -6.58 26.34
N LEU A 164 -7.94 -5.75 25.30
CA LEU A 164 -9.09 -4.95 24.88
C LEU A 164 -10.22 -5.80 24.30
N ILE A 165 -9.90 -6.85 23.56
CA ILE A 165 -10.88 -7.80 23.04
C ILE A 165 -11.56 -8.54 24.19
N GLU A 166 -10.79 -9.07 25.14
CA GLU A 166 -11.32 -9.76 26.32
C GLU A 166 -12.23 -8.84 27.13
N GLN A 167 -11.82 -7.58 27.35
CA GLN A 167 -12.65 -6.60 28.03
C GLN A 167 -13.98 -6.36 27.31
N LYS A 168 -13.95 -6.19 25.98
CA LYS A 168 -15.17 -5.98 25.19
C LYS A 168 -16.10 -7.18 25.20
N ILE A 169 -15.55 -8.40 25.21
CA ILE A 169 -16.35 -9.63 25.36
C ILE A 169 -17.02 -9.66 26.73
N MET A 170 -16.25 -9.46 27.81
CA MET A 170 -16.78 -9.45 29.18
C MET A 170 -17.85 -8.36 29.40
N GLU A 171 -17.64 -7.17 28.82
CA GLU A 171 -18.64 -6.09 28.87
C GLU A 171 -19.93 -6.45 28.12
N ASN A 172 -19.81 -7.09 26.94
CA ASN A 172 -20.97 -7.54 26.18
C ASN A 172 -21.74 -8.64 26.93
N GLU A 173 -21.06 -9.62 27.52
CA GLU A 173 -21.69 -10.65 28.35
C GLU A 173 -22.40 -10.06 29.58
N LYS A 174 -21.84 -9.01 30.18
CA LYS A 174 -22.46 -8.31 31.30
C LYS A 174 -23.69 -7.50 30.89
N ASN A 175 -23.65 -6.86 29.73
CA ASN A 175 -24.70 -5.97 29.23
C ASN A 175 -25.82 -6.72 28.50
N ASN A 176 -25.51 -7.89 27.94
CA ASN A 176 -26.44 -8.77 27.24
C ASN A 176 -26.23 -10.22 27.73
N PRO A 177 -26.57 -10.52 28.99
CA PRO A 177 -26.36 -11.86 29.55
C PRO A 177 -27.07 -12.88 28.66
N PRO A 178 -26.43 -14.01 28.33
CA PRO A 178 -27.03 -15.01 27.45
C PRO A 178 -28.40 -15.39 28.00
N THR A 179 -29.45 -15.07 27.24
CA THR A 179 -30.79 -15.56 27.52
C THR A 179 -30.71 -17.08 27.48
N LYS A 180 -30.77 -17.69 28.67
CA LYS A 180 -30.82 -19.12 29.00
C LYS A 180 -30.76 -20.09 27.81
N GLU A 181 -29.77 -20.99 27.87
CA GLU A 181 -29.50 -22.12 26.97
C GLU A 181 -30.75 -22.74 26.29
N PRO A 182 -30.64 -23.23 25.04
CA PRO A 182 -31.68 -24.06 24.45
C PRO A 182 -31.94 -25.25 25.36
N GLN A 183 -33.19 -25.44 25.80
CA GLN A 183 -33.59 -26.65 26.50
C GLN A 183 -33.20 -27.86 25.65
N LYS A 184 -32.42 -28.77 26.24
CA LYS A 184 -32.24 -30.11 25.71
C LYS A 184 -33.63 -30.75 25.61
N GLU A 185 -34.19 -30.84 24.41
CA GLU A 185 -35.26 -31.80 24.14
C GLU A 185 -34.64 -33.21 24.14
N GLU A 186 -34.58 -33.81 25.33
CA GLU A 186 -34.52 -35.25 25.46
C GLU A 186 -35.91 -35.83 25.22
N GLY A 187 -36.05 -36.67 24.19
CA GLY A 187 -37.03 -37.75 24.22
C GLY A 187 -37.89 -37.98 22.97
N SER A 188 -37.56 -39.08 22.29
CA SER A 188 -38.51 -40.05 21.73
C SER A 188 -39.20 -39.73 20.40
N ASN A 189 -38.70 -40.35 19.32
CA ASN A 189 -39.45 -41.46 18.72
C ASN A 189 -38.56 -42.31 17.78
N ILE A 190 -38.21 -43.52 18.21
CA ILE A 190 -37.77 -44.59 17.31
C ILE A 190 -39.05 -45.21 16.74
N LYS A 191 -39.27 -45.06 15.42
CA LYS A 191 -40.12 -45.97 14.66
C LYS A 191 -39.33 -46.57 13.52
N GLN A 192 -39.26 -47.90 13.53
CA GLN A 192 -38.62 -48.75 12.53
C GLN A 192 -39.30 -48.61 11.16
N VAL A 193 -38.45 -48.38 10.14
CA VAL A 193 -38.34 -48.94 8.78
C VAL A 193 -39.56 -49.72 8.22
N PRO A 194 -39.88 -49.50 6.93
CA PRO A 194 -39.75 -50.62 5.97
C PRO A 194 -38.74 -50.34 4.85
N LYS A 195 -38.04 -51.42 4.48
CA LYS A 195 -37.23 -51.58 3.27
C LYS A 195 -38.11 -51.35 2.05
N ASP A 196 -37.58 -50.74 1.00
CA ASP A 196 -37.42 -51.40 -0.30
C ASP A 196 -36.71 -50.50 -1.34
N GLU A 197 -35.83 -51.17 -2.09
CA GLU A 197 -35.44 -50.95 -3.49
C GLU A 197 -34.55 -49.75 -3.94
N GLN A 198 -33.26 -50.10 -4.12
CA GLN A 198 -32.44 -49.92 -5.33
C GLN A 198 -32.69 -48.67 -6.23
N LYS A 199 -31.65 -47.84 -6.38
CA LYS A 199 -30.80 -47.88 -7.59
C LYS A 199 -29.54 -47.02 -7.47
N THR A 200 -28.47 -47.67 -7.90
CA THR A 200 -27.17 -47.17 -8.36
C THR A 200 -27.20 -45.83 -9.09
N GLU A 201 -26.30 -44.91 -8.74
CA GLU A 201 -25.34 -44.35 -9.71
C GLU A 201 -24.19 -43.61 -9.02
N THR A 202 -23.00 -44.17 -9.19
CA THR A 202 -21.71 -43.59 -8.88
C THR A 202 -21.39 -42.48 -9.89
N LYS A 203 -21.26 -41.22 -9.43
CA LYS A 203 -20.52 -40.20 -10.19
C LYS A 203 -19.23 -39.84 -9.47
N LYS A 204 -18.16 -40.43 -10.01
CA LYS A 204 -16.75 -40.10 -9.83
C LYS A 204 -16.49 -38.63 -10.22
N PRO A 205 -15.61 -37.90 -9.53
CA PRO A 205 -15.16 -36.57 -9.97
C PRO A 205 -14.31 -36.68 -11.25
N PRO A 206 -14.36 -35.69 -12.17
CA PRO A 206 -13.58 -35.76 -13.39
C PRO A 206 -12.09 -35.52 -13.10
N THR A 207 -11.30 -36.54 -13.38
CA THR A 207 -9.85 -36.43 -13.67
C THR A 207 -9.65 -36.37 -15.18
N GLY A 208 -8.96 -35.33 -15.65
CA GLY A 208 -8.18 -35.28 -16.90
C GLY A 208 -7.20 -34.10 -16.76
N LYS A 209 -5.86 -34.24 -16.69
CA LYS A 209 -4.90 -34.80 -17.68
C LYS A 209 -5.14 -34.15 -19.06
N GLU A 210 -4.15 -33.64 -19.80
CA GLU A 210 -2.70 -33.82 -19.82
C GLU A 210 -2.13 -32.74 -20.77
N GLY A 211 -0.85 -32.42 -20.60
CA GLY A 211 -0.09 -31.57 -21.50
C GLY A 211 1.39 -31.61 -21.17
N GLU A 212 1.98 -32.82 -21.11
CA GLU A 212 3.43 -33.00 -21.24
C GLU A 212 3.80 -32.91 -22.72
N THR A 213 4.85 -32.14 -23.04
CA THR A 213 5.92 -32.60 -23.92
C THR A 213 7.26 -32.00 -23.50
N LYS A 214 8.08 -32.89 -22.92
CA LYS A 214 9.54 -33.09 -23.03
C LYS A 214 10.13 -32.55 -24.35
N SER A 215 11.41 -32.21 -24.55
CA SER A 215 12.70 -32.46 -23.90
C SER A 215 13.75 -31.71 -24.73
N ASN A 216 14.88 -31.28 -24.17
CA ASN A 216 16.19 -31.77 -24.60
C ASN A 216 17.35 -31.15 -23.82
N ASP A 217 18.20 -32.07 -23.36
CA ASP A 217 19.53 -31.93 -22.81
C ASP A 217 20.50 -31.17 -23.73
N GLU A 218 21.49 -30.49 -23.16
CA GLU A 218 22.89 -30.87 -23.30
C GLU A 218 23.81 -30.13 -22.31
N LYS A 219 24.53 -30.94 -21.50
CA LYS A 219 25.99 -30.92 -21.22
C LYS A 219 26.72 -29.59 -20.95
N GLU A 220 27.79 -29.49 -20.17
CA GLU A 220 28.56 -30.34 -19.27
C GLU A 220 29.79 -29.47 -18.90
N GLN A 221 30.13 -29.40 -17.61
CA GLN A 221 31.47 -29.14 -17.02
C GLN A 221 32.31 -27.90 -17.45
N LYS A 222 32.84 -27.16 -16.47
CA LYS A 222 34.15 -27.47 -15.85
C LYS A 222 34.51 -26.54 -14.68
N ASN A 223 35.01 -27.18 -13.62
CA ASN A 223 35.88 -26.62 -12.59
C ASN A 223 37.11 -25.91 -13.17
N LYS A 224 37.38 -24.68 -12.72
CA LYS A 224 38.64 -24.25 -12.09
C LYS A 224 38.49 -22.86 -11.50
#